data_AF-A0A1I3VBV4-F1
#
_entry.id   AF-A0A1I3VBV4-F1
#
_cell.length_a   1.000
_cell.length_b   1.000
_cell.length_c   1.000
_cell.angle_alpha   90.00
_cell.angle_beta   90.00
_cell.angle_gamma   90.00
#
_symmetry.space_group_name_H-M   'P 1'
#
loop_
_entity.id
_entity.type
_entity.pdbx_description
1 polymer ?
#
loop_
_entity_poly.entity_id
_entity_poly.type
_entity_poly.pdbx_seq_one_letter_code
_entity_poly.pdbx_strand_id
1 'polypeptide(L)'
;MIALALSVLSATVSPVAAQSLTDRFKSLFGGKSDEPAQPTPAPGQPAADDDLDCPQVTVRSGASTYGVGATGKAAVGNDVRFQASITKMARECVRNGGEITARVGIQGRVIAGPAGAPATVEVPLRVAVVQGGVGEKVIASKAYRTTVAMSEGGSVPFTFVAEDLSYPVPSAAVADSYIFYVGFDPQALAPEPKARRKK
;
A
#
# COMPACT_ATOMS: atom_id res chain seq x y z
N MET A 1 -6.77 69.93 -21.34
CA MET A 1 -7.42 68.95 -22.24
C MET A 1 -6.39 67.86 -22.48
N ILE A 2 -6.51 66.64 -21.97
CA ILE A 2 -7.46 65.58 -22.36
C ILE A 2 -7.65 64.62 -21.17
N ALA A 3 -8.86 64.08 -21.03
CA ALA A 3 -9.31 63.15 -19.99
C ALA A 3 -8.88 61.69 -20.24
N LEU A 4 -8.75 60.88 -19.19
CA LEU A 4 -8.78 59.41 -19.21
C LEU A 4 -9.13 58.89 -17.80
N ALA A 5 -10.40 58.58 -17.52
CA ALA A 5 -11.06 57.26 -17.61
C ALA A 5 -10.86 56.35 -16.38
N LEU A 6 -11.99 56.02 -15.74
CA LEU A 6 -12.19 55.18 -14.56
C LEU A 6 -11.65 53.74 -14.70
N SER A 7 -11.28 53.12 -13.58
CA SER A 7 -11.44 51.67 -13.31
C SER A 7 -11.41 51.41 -11.80
N VAL A 8 -12.57 51.13 -11.20
CA VAL A 8 -12.73 50.66 -9.80
C VAL A 8 -12.98 49.15 -9.87
N LEU A 9 -12.17 48.33 -9.19
CA LEU A 9 -12.41 46.90 -9.06
C LEU A 9 -12.74 46.55 -7.60
N SER A 10 -13.98 46.10 -7.40
CA SER A 10 -14.58 45.77 -6.10
C SER A 10 -14.12 44.40 -5.58
N ALA A 11 -13.78 44.33 -4.30
CA ALA A 11 -13.57 43.07 -3.58
C ALA A 11 -14.92 42.49 -3.11
N THR A 12 -15.28 41.29 -3.57
CA THR A 12 -16.44 40.54 -3.08
C THR A 12 -16.03 39.68 -1.89
N VAL A 13 -16.52 40.02 -0.69
CA VAL A 13 -16.42 39.19 0.52
C VAL A 13 -17.67 38.31 0.58
N SER A 14 -17.50 36.99 0.65
CA SER A 14 -18.61 36.03 0.84
C SER A 14 -19.27 36.21 2.21
N PRO A 15 -20.60 36.02 2.34
CA PRO A 15 -21.27 36.09 3.62
C PRO A 15 -20.98 34.82 4.44
N VAL A 16 -20.39 34.99 5.62
CA VAL A 16 -20.44 33.98 6.68
C VAL A 16 -21.90 33.86 7.10
N ALA A 17 -22.51 32.71 6.78
CA ALA A 17 -23.82 32.35 7.31
C ALA A 17 -23.71 32.22 8.83
N ALA A 18 -24.46 33.05 9.55
CA ALA A 18 -24.64 32.95 10.98
C ALA A 18 -25.26 31.57 11.30
N GLN A 19 -24.47 30.66 11.88
CA GLN A 19 -25.02 29.43 12.45
C GLN A 19 -25.88 29.82 13.65
N SER A 20 -27.19 29.58 13.55
CA SER A 20 -28.13 30.01 14.59
C SER A 20 -27.83 29.29 15.90
N LEU A 21 -27.84 30.05 17.00
CA LEU A 21 -27.68 29.54 18.36
C LEU A 21 -28.75 28.48 18.71
N THR A 22 -29.87 28.50 17.99
CA THR A 22 -30.98 27.54 18.12
C THR A 22 -30.61 26.14 17.64
N ASP A 23 -29.73 26.01 16.63
CA ASP A 23 -29.26 24.71 16.13
C ASP A 23 -28.31 24.02 17.11
N ARG A 24 -27.51 24.80 17.85
CA ARG A 24 -26.61 24.31 18.90
C ARG A 24 -27.37 23.79 20.12
N PHE A 25 -28.53 24.39 20.44
CA PHE A 25 -29.34 23.96 21.57
C PHE A 25 -30.14 22.67 21.29
N LYS A 26 -30.56 22.44 20.03
CA LYS A 26 -31.24 21.20 19.61
C LYS A 26 -30.34 19.96 19.69
N SER A 27 -29.03 20.11 19.53
CA SER A 27 -28.08 18.98 19.60
C SER A 27 -27.78 18.52 21.03
N LEU A 28 -28.17 19.28 22.06
CA LEU A 28 -27.93 18.96 23.47
C LEU A 28 -29.11 18.24 24.16
N PHE A 29 -30.31 18.29 23.58
CA PHE A 29 -31.52 17.67 24.14
C PHE A 29 -32.21 16.76 23.11
N GLY A 30 -31.61 15.59 22.86
CA GLY A 30 -32.31 14.41 22.35
C GLY A 30 -33.04 14.54 21.00
N GLY A 31 -32.30 14.40 19.90
CA GLY A 31 -32.88 14.20 18.56
C GLY A 31 -31.89 13.46 17.67
N LYS A 32 -32.32 12.34 17.08
CA LYS A 32 -31.53 11.37 16.31
C LYS A 32 -30.60 12.04 15.29
N SER A 33 -29.34 11.59 15.28
CA SER A 33 -28.31 11.98 14.33
C SER A 33 -28.71 11.66 12.88
N ASP A 34 -28.58 12.65 11.99
CA ASP A 34 -28.39 12.42 10.57
C ASP A 34 -27.11 11.59 10.37
N GLU A 35 -27.28 10.35 9.93
CA GLU A 35 -26.19 9.47 9.50
C GLU A 35 -25.83 9.84 8.05
N PRO A 36 -24.56 10.16 7.74
CA PRO A 36 -24.14 10.40 6.37
C PRO A 36 -24.32 9.13 5.54
N ALA A 37 -25.13 9.22 4.48
CA ALA A 37 -25.34 8.14 3.54
C ALA A 37 -23.99 7.65 2.98
N GLN A 38 -23.73 6.35 3.14
CA GLN A 38 -22.62 5.65 2.52
C GLN A 38 -22.70 5.82 0.98
N PRO A 39 -21.58 6.14 0.30
CA PRO A 39 -21.59 6.29 -1.15
C PRO A 39 -21.93 4.94 -1.80
N THR A 40 -23.00 4.94 -2.59
CA THR A 40 -23.43 3.78 -3.40
C THR A 40 -22.43 3.56 -4.53
N PRO A 41 -21.99 2.32 -4.82
CA PRO A 41 -21.11 2.04 -5.94
C PRO A 41 -21.74 2.47 -7.28
N ALA A 42 -20.95 3.07 -8.16
CA ALA A 42 -21.39 3.49 -9.48
C ALA A 42 -21.78 2.26 -10.35
N PRO A 43 -22.81 2.36 -11.21
CA PRO A 43 -23.19 1.26 -12.11
C PRO A 43 -22.06 0.95 -13.10
N GLY A 44 -21.53 -0.28 -13.05
CA GLY A 44 -20.46 -0.75 -13.94
C GLY A 44 -19.22 -1.32 -13.26
N GLN A 45 -19.11 -1.25 -11.93
CA GLN A 45 -18.11 -2.04 -11.20
C GLN A 45 -18.57 -3.51 -11.11
N PRO A 46 -17.74 -4.50 -11.50
CA PRO A 46 -17.87 -5.83 -10.94
C PRO A 46 -17.69 -5.69 -9.42
N ALA A 47 -18.75 -5.89 -8.66
CA ALA A 47 -18.76 -5.70 -7.22
C ALA A 47 -19.49 -6.87 -6.57
N ALA A 48 -18.71 -7.84 -6.08
CA ALA A 48 -18.93 -8.62 -4.84
C ALA A 48 -18.18 -9.96 -4.88
N ASP A 49 -18.20 -10.69 -5.99
CA ASP A 49 -17.65 -12.06 -6.06
C ASP A 49 -16.11 -12.09 -6.02
N ASP A 50 -15.43 -11.17 -6.69
CA ASP A 50 -13.95 -11.08 -6.70
C ASP A 50 -13.38 -10.76 -5.30
N ASP A 51 -14.14 -10.03 -4.48
CA ASP A 51 -13.72 -9.63 -3.13
C ASP A 51 -13.88 -10.76 -2.11
N LEU A 52 -14.79 -11.72 -2.36
CA LEU A 52 -14.98 -12.93 -1.56
C LEU A 52 -13.87 -13.96 -1.80
N ASP A 53 -13.28 -13.95 -3.00
CA ASP A 53 -12.26 -14.90 -3.43
C ASP A 53 -10.82 -14.41 -3.20
N CYS A 54 -10.66 -13.15 -2.82
CA CYS A 54 -9.36 -12.54 -2.64
C CYS A 54 -9.06 -12.34 -1.14
N PRO A 55 -8.27 -13.23 -0.51
CA PRO A 55 -7.99 -13.15 0.91
C PRO A 55 -7.33 -11.82 1.30
N GLN A 56 -7.43 -11.44 2.58
CA GLN A 56 -6.88 -10.17 3.06
C GLN A 56 -5.37 -10.08 2.85
N VAL A 57 -4.88 -8.87 2.56
CA VAL A 57 -3.45 -8.59 2.41
C VAL A 57 -2.93 -7.84 3.62
N THR A 58 -1.88 -8.37 4.25
CA THR A 58 -1.24 -7.78 5.42
C THR A 58 0.28 -7.82 5.30
N VAL A 59 0.95 -6.96 6.06
CA VAL A 59 2.41 -6.95 6.10
C VAL A 59 2.87 -8.05 7.06
N ARG A 60 3.81 -8.88 6.62
CA ARG A 60 4.43 -9.90 7.50
C ARG A 60 5.11 -9.21 8.67
N SER A 61 4.93 -9.77 9.87
CA SER A 61 5.58 -9.25 11.08
C SER A 61 7.09 -9.06 10.89
N GLY A 62 7.58 -7.88 11.24
CA GLY A 62 8.99 -7.50 11.09
C GLY A 62 9.45 -7.13 9.67
N ALA A 63 8.57 -7.19 8.66
CA ALA A 63 8.93 -6.96 7.25
C ALA A 63 8.36 -5.67 6.65
N SER A 64 7.85 -4.75 7.48
CA SER A 64 7.25 -3.47 7.05
C SER A 64 8.26 -2.39 6.68
N THR A 65 9.53 -2.56 7.10
CA THR A 65 10.62 -1.63 6.82
C THR A 65 11.88 -2.38 6.38
N TYR A 66 12.67 -1.75 5.52
CA TYR A 66 13.96 -2.26 5.09
C TYR A 66 15.01 -1.16 5.17
N GLY A 67 15.95 -1.29 6.10
CA GLY A 67 17.05 -0.34 6.29
C GLY A 67 18.37 -0.91 5.80
N VAL A 68 19.17 -0.07 5.15
CA VAL A 68 20.56 -0.40 4.77
C VAL A 68 21.51 0.62 5.38
N GLY A 69 22.52 0.11 6.07
CA GLY A 69 23.57 0.91 6.68
C GLY A 69 24.73 1.19 5.73
N ALA A 70 25.70 1.96 6.20
CA ALA A 70 26.98 2.11 5.54
C ALA A 70 27.69 0.75 5.43
N THR A 71 28.65 0.63 4.53
CA THR A 71 29.34 -0.63 4.26
C THR A 71 29.88 -1.27 5.54
N GLY A 72 29.46 -2.51 5.82
CA GLY A 72 29.86 -3.26 7.01
C GLY A 72 29.18 -2.83 8.32
N LYS A 73 28.20 -1.91 8.27
CA LYS A 73 27.50 -1.38 9.44
C LYS A 73 26.01 -1.68 9.41
N ALA A 74 25.43 -1.79 10.60
CA ALA A 74 23.99 -1.84 10.76
C ALA A 74 23.34 -0.50 10.39
N ALA A 75 22.09 -0.53 9.96
CA ALA A 75 21.30 0.67 9.64
C ALA A 75 20.80 1.35 10.92
N VAL A 76 21.70 1.98 11.69
CA VAL A 76 21.37 2.66 12.95
C VAL A 76 21.97 4.07 13.01
N GLY A 77 21.21 5.04 13.51
CA GLY A 77 21.67 6.42 13.69
C GLY A 77 22.29 7.02 12.42
N ASN A 78 23.50 7.55 12.57
CA ASN A 78 24.23 8.20 11.48
C ASN A 78 24.74 7.24 10.39
N ASP A 79 24.69 5.92 10.64
CA ASP A 79 25.16 4.92 9.68
C ASP A 79 24.06 4.52 8.69
N VAL A 80 22.82 5.02 8.80
CA VAL A 80 21.74 4.71 7.85
C VAL A 80 22.02 5.37 6.49
N ARG A 81 22.08 4.56 5.43
CA ARG A 81 22.14 5.05 4.04
C ARG A 81 20.77 5.31 3.46
N PHE A 82 19.85 4.37 3.68
CA PHE A 82 18.45 4.55 3.32
C PHE A 82 17.55 3.64 4.16
N GLN A 83 16.26 3.99 4.21
CA GLN A 83 15.20 3.18 4.75
C GLN A 83 14.02 3.15 3.77
N ALA A 84 13.52 1.96 3.46
CA ALA A 84 12.28 1.75 2.74
C ALA A 84 11.16 1.37 3.70
N SER A 85 9.93 1.77 3.39
CA SER A 85 8.72 1.44 4.14
C SER A 85 7.57 1.10 3.21
N ILE A 86 6.73 0.14 3.60
CA ILE A 86 5.45 -0.14 2.93
C ILE A 86 4.39 0.75 3.56
N THR A 87 3.59 1.42 2.74
CA THR A 87 2.61 2.42 3.17
C THR A 87 1.17 2.09 2.77
N LYS A 88 0.98 1.50 1.58
CA LYS A 88 -0.32 1.04 1.11
C LYS A 88 -0.16 -0.26 0.35
N MET A 89 -1.23 -1.05 0.33
CA MET A 89 -1.31 -2.28 -0.43
C MET A 89 -2.69 -2.39 -1.05
N ALA A 90 -2.77 -3.14 -2.14
CA ALA A 90 -4.01 -3.49 -2.81
C ALA A 90 -3.93 -4.94 -3.27
N ARG A 91 -5.09 -5.57 -3.43
CA ARG A 91 -5.20 -6.95 -3.90
C ARG A 91 -6.32 -7.03 -4.92
N GLU A 92 -6.10 -7.86 -5.93
CA GLU A 92 -7.07 -8.19 -6.96
C GLU A 92 -6.84 -9.65 -7.32
N CYS A 93 -7.91 -10.46 -7.38
CA CYS A 93 -7.78 -11.89 -7.62
C CYS A 93 -8.77 -12.30 -8.69
N VAL A 94 -8.28 -13.03 -9.69
CA VAL A 94 -9.12 -13.59 -10.75
C VAL A 94 -9.14 -15.10 -10.63
N ARG A 95 -10.33 -15.66 -10.44
CA ARG A 95 -10.56 -17.11 -10.45
C ARG A 95 -10.72 -17.61 -11.88
N ASN A 96 -9.90 -18.58 -12.29
CA ASN A 96 -10.00 -19.27 -13.57
C ASN A 96 -10.05 -20.79 -13.33
N GLY A 97 -11.26 -21.34 -13.26
CA GLY A 97 -11.46 -22.76 -12.94
C GLY A 97 -11.00 -23.10 -11.53
N GLY A 98 -10.00 -23.99 -11.42
CA GLY A 98 -9.45 -24.46 -10.14
C GLY A 98 -8.29 -23.63 -9.59
N GLU A 99 -7.91 -22.54 -10.26
CA GLU A 99 -6.78 -21.68 -9.89
C GLU A 99 -7.24 -20.23 -9.68
N ILE A 100 -6.57 -19.54 -8.76
CA ILE A 100 -6.69 -18.10 -8.51
C ILE A 100 -5.38 -17.45 -8.92
N THR A 101 -5.45 -16.40 -9.74
CA THR A 101 -4.30 -15.55 -10.06
C THR A 101 -4.45 -14.22 -9.33
N ALA A 102 -3.48 -13.91 -8.48
CA ALA A 102 -3.48 -12.71 -7.66
C ALA A 102 -2.55 -11.63 -8.24
N ARG A 103 -3.06 -10.40 -8.23
CA ARG A 103 -2.31 -9.17 -8.43
C ARG A 103 -2.24 -8.42 -7.10
N VAL A 104 -1.05 -8.26 -6.55
CA VAL A 104 -0.83 -7.56 -5.28
C VAL A 104 -0.06 -6.27 -5.55
N GLY A 105 -0.77 -5.15 -5.38
CA GLY A 105 -0.20 -3.81 -5.46
C GLY A 105 0.47 -3.42 -4.14
N ILE A 106 1.67 -2.87 -4.22
CA ILE A 106 2.49 -2.46 -3.08
C ILE A 106 2.98 -1.05 -3.34
N GLN A 107 2.65 -0.14 -2.43
CA GLN A 107 3.15 1.24 -2.46
C GLN A 107 3.96 1.51 -1.21
N GLY A 108 5.10 2.14 -1.40
CA GLY A 108 5.99 2.51 -0.33
C GLY A 108 6.79 3.76 -0.62
N ARG A 109 7.82 3.96 0.18
CA ARG A 109 8.75 5.08 0.06
C ARG A 109 10.14 4.65 0.46
N VAL A 110 11.13 5.15 -0.27
CA VAL A 110 12.55 5.09 0.09
C VAL A 110 12.99 6.47 0.57
N ILE A 111 13.61 6.52 1.74
CA ILE A 111 14.12 7.74 2.36
C ILE A 111 15.63 7.60 2.52
N ALA A 112 16.38 8.59 2.04
CA ALA A 112 17.82 8.69 2.23
C ALA A 112 18.13 8.99 3.71
N GLY A 113 19.13 8.29 4.23
CA GLY A 113 19.66 8.51 5.56
C GLY A 113 20.90 9.42 5.56
N PRO A 114 21.38 9.80 6.75
CA PRO A 114 22.53 10.70 6.92
C PRO A 114 23.83 10.19 6.31
N ALA A 115 24.01 8.87 6.15
CA ALA A 115 25.18 8.31 5.48
C ALA A 115 25.14 8.40 3.94
N GLY A 116 24.08 8.99 3.37
CA GLY A 116 23.89 9.18 1.93
C GLY A 116 23.39 7.93 1.20
N ALA A 117 22.27 8.07 0.49
CA ALA A 117 21.72 7.02 -0.36
C ALA A 117 22.51 6.88 -1.68
N PRO A 118 22.53 5.69 -2.30
CA PRO A 118 22.99 5.56 -3.69
C PRO A 118 22.01 6.26 -4.66
N ALA A 119 22.44 6.49 -5.90
CA ALA A 119 21.59 7.09 -6.94
C ALA A 119 20.35 6.23 -7.28
N THR A 120 20.47 4.91 -7.12
CA THR A 120 19.38 3.94 -7.29
C THR A 120 19.36 2.96 -6.13
N VAL A 121 18.17 2.62 -5.65
CA VAL A 121 17.95 1.65 -4.57
C VAL A 121 17.17 0.45 -5.12
N GLU A 122 17.68 -0.77 -4.93
CA GLU A 122 16.90 -1.99 -5.12
C GLU A 122 16.02 -2.23 -3.90
N VAL A 123 14.73 -2.43 -4.15
CA VAL A 123 13.72 -2.72 -3.14
C VAL A 123 13.30 -4.18 -3.27
N PRO A 124 13.77 -5.07 -2.36
CA PRO A 124 13.41 -6.47 -2.41
C PRO A 124 12.09 -6.73 -1.69
N LEU A 125 11.15 -7.35 -2.38
CA LEU A 125 9.81 -7.64 -1.87
C LEU A 125 9.55 -9.14 -1.93
N ARG A 126 8.69 -9.63 -1.04
CA ARG A 126 8.12 -10.98 -1.11
C ARG A 126 6.62 -10.88 -0.93
N VAL A 127 5.89 -11.63 -1.75
CA VAL A 127 4.46 -11.85 -1.60
C VAL A 127 4.23 -13.35 -1.43
N ALA A 128 3.48 -13.72 -0.40
CA ALA A 128 3.13 -15.11 -0.13
C ALA A 128 1.64 -15.23 0.16
N VAL A 129 1.03 -16.31 -0.31
CA VAL A 129 -0.30 -16.75 0.10
C VAL A 129 -0.13 -17.87 1.09
N VAL A 130 -0.82 -17.75 2.20
CA VAL A 130 -0.62 -18.62 3.34
C VAL A 130 -1.97 -19.03 3.90
N GLN A 131 -2.11 -20.30 4.23
CA GLN A 131 -3.19 -20.81 5.05
C GLN A 131 -2.80 -20.65 6.52
N GLY A 132 -3.50 -19.76 7.23
CA GLY A 132 -3.34 -19.51 8.66
C GLY A 132 -3.86 -20.65 9.53
N GLY A 133 -3.63 -20.55 10.84
CA GLY A 133 -4.01 -21.55 11.84
C GLY A 133 -2.80 -22.11 12.60
N VAL A 134 -3.01 -23.25 13.28
CA VAL A 134 -1.92 -23.93 13.99
C VAL A 134 -1.00 -24.59 12.96
N GLY A 135 0.23 -24.08 12.84
CA GLY A 135 1.17 -24.54 11.83
C GLY A 135 0.88 -23.89 10.47
N GLU A 136 1.19 -22.60 10.38
CA GLU A 136 1.04 -21.79 9.17
C GLU A 136 1.61 -22.50 7.93
N LYS A 137 0.79 -22.66 6.87
CA LYS A 137 1.17 -23.37 5.64
C LYS A 137 1.28 -22.40 4.48
N VAL A 138 2.48 -22.28 3.93
CA VAL A 138 2.72 -21.52 2.70
C VAL A 138 2.12 -22.26 1.51
N ILE A 139 1.20 -21.59 0.80
CA ILE A 139 0.54 -22.11 -0.40
C ILE A 139 1.34 -21.73 -1.65
N ALA A 140 1.72 -20.45 -1.74
CA ALA A 140 2.59 -19.93 -2.79
C ALA A 140 3.43 -18.78 -2.22
N SER A 141 4.64 -18.58 -2.74
CA SER A 141 5.51 -17.47 -2.36
C SER A 141 6.40 -17.08 -3.52
N LYS A 142 6.51 -15.79 -3.79
CA LYS A 142 7.40 -15.24 -4.81
C LYS A 142 8.15 -14.03 -4.30
N ALA A 143 9.41 -13.95 -4.70
CA ALA A 143 10.30 -12.84 -4.41
C ALA A 143 10.40 -11.94 -5.64
N TYR A 144 10.42 -10.63 -5.40
CA TYR A 144 10.42 -9.59 -6.40
C TYR A 144 11.47 -8.54 -6.09
N ARG A 145 11.83 -7.76 -7.11
CA ARG A 145 12.69 -6.59 -6.96
C ARG A 145 12.14 -5.47 -7.82
N THR A 146 12.18 -4.26 -7.28
CA THR A 146 11.96 -3.04 -8.06
C THR A 146 13.10 -2.07 -7.80
N THR A 147 13.45 -1.26 -8.79
CA THR A 147 14.53 -0.28 -8.68
C THR A 147 13.94 1.11 -8.59
N VAL A 148 14.36 1.86 -7.57
CA VAL A 148 13.90 3.23 -7.31
C VAL A 148 15.06 4.19 -7.57
N ALA A 149 14.87 5.13 -8.49
CA ALA A 149 15.81 6.22 -8.69
C ALA A 149 15.63 7.27 -7.58
N MET A 150 16.72 7.61 -6.89
CA MET A 150 16.69 8.60 -5.82
C MET A 150 16.71 10.01 -6.41
N SER A 151 15.98 10.93 -5.77
CA SER A 151 15.97 12.36 -6.11
C SER A 151 16.67 13.18 -5.02
N GLU A 152 17.01 14.42 -5.33
CA GLU A 152 17.65 15.36 -4.39
C GLU A 152 16.83 15.59 -3.12
N GLY A 153 15.49 15.46 -3.20
CA GLY A 153 14.59 15.57 -2.04
C GLY A 153 14.74 14.44 -1.01
N GLY A 154 15.57 13.44 -1.29
CA GLY A 154 15.92 12.37 -0.34
C GLY A 154 14.76 11.44 0.04
N SER A 155 13.59 11.58 -0.59
CA SER A 155 12.39 10.82 -0.22
C SER A 155 11.54 10.56 -1.46
N VAL A 156 11.57 9.32 -1.95
CA VAL A 156 10.97 8.93 -3.24
C VAL A 156 9.93 7.84 -3.03
N PRO A 157 8.68 8.01 -3.53
CA PRO A 157 7.69 6.95 -3.49
C PRO A 157 8.04 5.85 -4.50
N PHE A 158 7.63 4.61 -4.22
CA PHE A 158 7.66 3.53 -5.19
C PHE A 158 6.32 2.80 -5.21
N THR A 159 6.02 2.23 -6.37
CA THR A 159 4.87 1.34 -6.57
C THR A 159 5.35 0.10 -7.31
N PHE A 160 4.84 -1.05 -6.91
CA PHE A 160 5.12 -2.33 -7.54
C PHE A 160 3.83 -3.17 -7.57
N VAL A 161 3.64 -3.95 -8.63
CA VAL A 161 2.53 -4.90 -8.73
C VAL A 161 3.12 -6.28 -8.97
N ALA A 162 2.89 -7.20 -8.03
CA ALA A 162 3.16 -8.62 -8.20
C ALA A 162 1.99 -9.23 -8.97
N GLU A 163 2.19 -9.74 -10.18
CA GLU A 163 1.08 -10.18 -11.06
C GLU A 163 1.11 -11.66 -11.47
N ASP A 164 2.17 -12.38 -11.11
CA ASP A 164 2.40 -13.77 -11.49
C ASP A 164 2.22 -14.75 -10.31
N LEU A 165 1.54 -14.34 -9.24
CA LEU A 165 1.27 -15.21 -8.10
C LEU A 165 -0.04 -15.97 -8.30
N SER A 166 0.04 -17.27 -8.60
CA SER A 166 -1.12 -18.15 -8.70
C SER A 166 -1.13 -19.23 -7.62
N TYR A 167 -2.32 -19.67 -7.23
CA TYR A 167 -2.52 -20.74 -6.25
C TYR A 167 -3.87 -21.44 -6.47
N PRO A 168 -4.00 -22.71 -6.06
CA PRO A 168 -5.24 -23.45 -6.21
C PRO A 168 -6.36 -22.84 -5.37
N VAL A 169 -7.58 -22.88 -5.90
CA VAL A 169 -8.79 -22.46 -5.18
C VAL A 169 -8.90 -23.29 -3.89
N PRO A 170 -8.99 -22.65 -2.70
CA PRO A 170 -9.15 -23.37 -1.44
C PRO A 170 -10.50 -24.07 -1.36
N SER A 171 -10.60 -25.12 -0.55
CA SER A 171 -11.91 -25.66 -0.17
C SER A 171 -12.66 -24.64 0.70
N ALA A 172 -13.99 -24.67 0.65
CA ALA A 172 -14.82 -23.76 1.44
C ALA A 172 -14.52 -23.81 2.95
N ALA A 173 -14.07 -24.96 3.47
CA ALA A 173 -13.73 -25.12 4.88
C ALA A 173 -12.49 -24.33 5.33
N VAL A 174 -11.62 -23.92 4.40
CA VAL A 174 -10.35 -23.25 4.72
C VAL A 174 -10.15 -21.92 4.00
N ALA A 175 -11.08 -21.53 3.12
CA ALA A 175 -10.96 -20.31 2.31
C ALA A 175 -10.70 -19.06 3.17
N ASP A 176 -11.46 -18.89 4.26
CA ASP A 176 -11.34 -17.74 5.17
C ASP A 176 -10.03 -17.71 5.98
N SER A 177 -9.27 -18.80 5.98
CA SER A 177 -7.96 -18.87 6.66
C SER A 177 -6.81 -18.38 5.78
N TYR A 178 -7.06 -18.09 4.50
CA TYR A 178 -6.01 -17.66 3.59
C TYR A 178 -5.69 -16.18 3.82
N ILE A 179 -4.41 -15.84 3.80
CA ILE A 179 -3.89 -14.49 4.01
C ILE A 179 -2.75 -14.25 3.02
N PHE A 180 -2.75 -13.09 2.36
CA PHE A 180 -1.55 -12.61 1.68
C PHE A 180 -0.64 -11.91 2.66
N TYR A 181 0.60 -12.35 2.72
CA TYR A 181 1.67 -11.63 3.37
C TYR A 181 2.56 -10.92 2.36
N VAL A 182 2.73 -9.62 2.57
CA VAL A 182 3.71 -8.79 1.85
C VAL A 182 4.82 -8.39 2.82
N GLY A 183 6.05 -8.29 2.34
CA GLY A 183 7.12 -7.71 3.15
C GLY A 183 8.39 -7.52 2.37
N PHE A 184 9.32 -6.76 2.94
CA PHE A 184 10.68 -6.73 2.43
C PHE A 184 11.39 -8.05 2.70
N ASP A 185 12.16 -8.52 1.73
CA ASP A 185 12.93 -9.77 1.85
C ASP A 185 14.36 -9.59 1.34
N PRO A 186 15.31 -9.20 2.20
CA PRO A 186 16.70 -9.00 1.79
C PRO A 186 17.35 -10.25 1.16
N GLN A 187 16.84 -11.45 1.44
CA GLN A 187 17.35 -12.68 0.81
C GLN A 187 16.98 -12.76 -0.67
N ALA A 188 15.93 -12.06 -1.09
CA ALA A 188 15.58 -11.92 -2.50
C ALA A 188 16.68 -11.26 -3.32
N LEU A 189 17.61 -10.52 -2.69
CA LEU A 189 18.78 -9.89 -3.34
C LEU A 189 19.91 -10.88 -3.65
N ALA A 190 19.96 -12.02 -2.96
CA ALA A 190 20.95 -13.06 -3.23
C ALA A 190 20.71 -13.71 -4.61
N PRO A 191 21.76 -14.13 -5.35
CA PRO A 191 21.59 -14.95 -6.53
C PRO A 191 20.87 -16.25 -6.19
N GLU A 192 19.94 -16.70 -7.05
CA GLU A 192 19.24 -17.96 -6.85
C GLU A 192 20.27 -19.11 -6.74
N PRO A 193 20.22 -19.94 -5.68
CA PRO A 193 21.10 -21.10 -5.59
C PRO A 193 20.88 -21.97 -6.82
N LYS A 194 21.94 -22.27 -7.59
CA LYS A 194 21.85 -23.17 -8.76
C LYS A 194 21.07 -24.42 -8.36
N ALA A 195 19.90 -24.62 -8.96
CA ALA A 195 19.05 -25.76 -8.67
C ALA A 195 19.90 -27.04 -8.71
N ARG A 196 19.99 -27.74 -7.57
CA ARG A 196 20.67 -29.04 -7.53
C ARG A 196 19.88 -29.94 -8.48
N ARG A 197 20.46 -30.22 -9.65
CA ARG A 197 20.00 -31.29 -10.55
C ARG A 197 19.84 -32.54 -9.68
N LYS A 198 18.60 -32.97 -9.46
CA LYS A 198 18.32 -34.30 -8.92
C LYS A 198 18.94 -35.29 -9.93
N LYS A 199 19.92 -36.06 -9.47
CA LYS A 199 20.43 -37.24 -10.18
C LYS A 199 19.43 -38.37 -10.02
#